data_AF-A0A941I6P4-F1
#
_entry.id   AF-A0A941I6P4-F1
#
_cell.length_a   1.000
_cell.length_b   1.000
_cell.length_c   1.000
_cell.angle_alpha   90.00
_cell.angle_beta   90.00
_cell.angle_gamma   90.00
#
_symmetry.space_group_name_H-M   'P 1'
#
loop_
_entity.id
_entity.type
_entity.pdbx_description
1 polymer ?
#
loop_
_entity_poly.entity_id
_entity_poly.type
_entity_poly.pdbx_seq_one_letter_code
_entity_poly.pdbx_strand_id
1 'polypeptide(L)'
;MHFSDWKIARKLMFLSGLLLTLMLVLSAHDWWNLHQNQQRAEVAMQQAELERQAVDQARKAQVEFKIQIQEWKNTLLRGNDQAAFDKYSKEFVNMGGEVQKSLDALQQTLKQLDQKTDEVVSAQKALAGLTSQYTEALKSYDVQQADSAKIVDAKVKGMDRAPTKQIDGIVESVQRDAKERADQQLSLMKTAFQKTIFLSLTLAVFAVAGMVLLTVWISRAITGPLTQAVDVAHEVAAGNLDVSIPPGSKDEAGQLLLALKEMTGSLVSIVHEVRNGTETINTASSEIAAGNLDLSSRTEQQAGSLEETAAAMEELTSNVKQNLDNTEQALTLVGQASSVAEKGGVVVKEVINTMRDIHSASAKIEDIISVIDGIAFQTNILALNAAVEAARAGEQGRGFAVVASEVRSLAQRSASAAKEIKVLIHDSVERVNAGTGLVDQAGATMLDVVSSVSNLATVIHEIANANREQTSGIEQINRAIMQMDQVTQQNAALVEEAAAAAGSMQHQASVLGQMVAKFRVHQQGIALQLAASANVRPALS
;
A
#
# COMPACT_ATOMS: atom_id res chain seq x y z
N MET A 1 15.98 -26.79 25.89
CA MET A 1 15.01 -26.55 24.80
C MET A 1 13.63 -26.83 25.36
N HIS A 2 12.73 -25.84 25.37
CA HIS A 2 11.34 -26.08 25.75
C HIS A 2 10.65 -26.87 24.63
N PHE A 3 9.78 -27.82 24.98
CA PHE A 3 9.04 -28.63 24.02
C PHE A 3 8.10 -27.78 23.15
N SER A 4 7.70 -26.60 23.62
CA SER A 4 6.93 -25.61 22.85
C SER A 4 7.66 -25.16 21.58
N ASP A 5 8.99 -25.11 21.57
CA ASP A 5 9.80 -24.63 20.43
C ASP A 5 10.11 -25.72 19.39
N TRP A 6 9.63 -26.95 19.62
CA TRP A 6 9.82 -28.02 18.65
C TRP A 6 8.91 -27.82 17.44
N LYS A 7 9.48 -28.04 16.26
CA LYS A 7 8.72 -28.13 15.01
C LYS A 7 7.56 -29.11 15.14
N ILE A 8 6.43 -28.80 14.51
CA ILE A 8 5.23 -29.66 14.52
C ILE A 8 5.59 -31.10 14.12
N ALA A 9 6.40 -31.25 13.07
CA ALA A 9 6.87 -32.56 12.62
C ALA A 9 7.66 -33.34 13.69
N ARG A 10 8.51 -32.67 14.49
CA ARG A 10 9.26 -33.30 15.58
C ARG A 10 8.36 -33.72 16.74
N LYS A 11 7.34 -32.90 17.07
CA LYS A 11 6.33 -33.24 18.09
C LYS A 11 5.54 -34.48 17.67
N LEU A 12 5.12 -34.57 16.40
CA LEU A 12 4.42 -35.73 15.85
C LEU A 12 5.30 -36.98 15.79
N MET A 13 6.55 -36.87 15.32
CA MET A 13 7.50 -37.99 15.30
C MET A 13 7.78 -38.53 16.71
N PHE A 14 7.87 -37.64 17.71
CA PHE A 14 8.04 -38.05 19.10
C PHE A 14 6.83 -38.82 19.62
N LEU A 15 5.60 -38.37 19.32
CA LEU A 15 4.38 -39.08 19.71
C LEU A 15 4.25 -40.45 19.03
N SER A 16 4.52 -40.53 17.72
CA SER A 16 4.51 -41.81 17.00
C SER A 16 5.63 -42.75 17.50
N GLY A 17 6.81 -42.21 17.78
CA GLY A 17 7.94 -42.97 18.32
C GLY A 17 7.63 -43.55 19.69
N LEU A 18 7.03 -42.75 20.59
CA LEU A 18 6.62 -43.19 21.92
C LEU A 18 5.53 -44.28 21.85
N LEU A 19 4.55 -44.15 20.95
CA LEU A 19 3.51 -45.16 20.76
C LEU A 19 4.12 -46.49 20.32
N LEU A 20 5.02 -46.47 19.33
CA LEU A 20 5.68 -47.68 18.84
C LEU A 20 6.54 -48.34 19.91
N THR A 21 7.28 -47.57 20.72
CA THR A 21 8.09 -48.14 21.81
C THR A 21 7.22 -48.74 22.90
N LEU A 22 6.12 -48.09 23.31
CA LEU A 22 5.18 -48.65 24.27
C LEU A 22 4.53 -49.95 23.76
N MET A 23 4.14 -49.99 22.49
CA MET A 23 3.61 -51.22 21.87
C MET A 23 4.64 -52.35 21.85
N LEU A 24 5.89 -52.06 21.52
CA LEU A 24 6.97 -53.06 21.54
C LEU A 24 7.24 -53.59 22.95
N VAL A 25 7.25 -52.72 23.96
CA VAL A 25 7.45 -53.12 25.37
C VAL A 25 6.30 -53.99 25.87
N LEU A 26 5.05 -53.61 25.60
CA LEU A 26 3.88 -54.43 25.95
C LEU A 26 3.92 -55.79 25.24
N SER A 27 4.20 -55.80 23.93
CA SER A 27 4.28 -57.04 23.14
C SER A 27 5.40 -57.95 23.64
N ALA A 28 6.57 -57.40 23.98
CA ALA A 28 7.68 -58.17 24.54
C ALA A 28 7.35 -58.74 25.93
N HIS A 29 6.66 -57.96 26.77
CA HIS A 29 6.20 -58.42 28.09
C HIS A 29 5.18 -59.55 27.99
N ASP A 30 4.18 -59.41 27.11
CA ASP A 30 3.15 -60.43 26.89
C ASP A 30 3.75 -61.70 26.29
N TRP A 31 4.67 -61.57 25.34
CA TRP A 31 5.41 -62.70 24.76
C TRP A 31 6.21 -63.46 25.82
N TRP A 32 6.96 -62.75 26.66
CA TRP A 32 7.72 -63.35 27.77
C TRP A 32 6.81 -64.10 28.74
N ASN A 33 5.68 -63.49 29.13
CA ASN A 33 4.73 -64.11 30.04
C ASN A 33 4.03 -65.34 29.44
N LEU A 34 3.66 -65.28 28.15
CA LEU A 34 3.07 -66.41 27.45
C LEU A 34 4.04 -67.59 27.41
N HIS A 35 5.32 -67.31 27.11
CA HIS A 35 6.36 -68.33 27.11
C HIS A 35 6.55 -68.97 28.50
N GLN A 36 6.58 -68.17 29.56
CA GLN A 36 6.66 -68.70 30.93
C GLN A 36 5.42 -69.52 31.31
N ASN A 37 4.22 -69.09 30.93
CA ASN A 37 2.99 -69.82 31.21
C ASN A 37 2.94 -71.15 30.44
N GLN A 38 3.42 -71.17 29.19
CA GLN A 38 3.55 -72.41 28.41
C GLN A 38 4.51 -73.39 29.09
N GLN A 39 5.70 -72.95 29.51
CA GLN A 39 6.65 -73.80 30.23
C GLN A 39 6.06 -74.36 31.54
N ARG A 40 5.33 -73.54 32.32
CA ARG A 40 4.65 -74.01 33.54
C ARG A 40 3.56 -75.03 33.23
N ALA A 41 2.82 -74.85 32.14
CA ALA A 41 1.80 -75.79 31.71
C ALA A 41 2.41 -77.13 31.27
N GLU A 42 3.52 -77.11 30.54
CA GLU A 42 4.25 -78.33 30.15
C GLU A 42 4.71 -79.15 31.36
N VAL A 43 5.31 -78.49 32.37
CA VAL A 43 5.73 -79.15 33.62
C VAL A 43 4.53 -79.71 34.40
N ALA A 44 3.42 -78.97 34.47
CA ALA A 44 2.20 -79.44 35.13
C ALA A 44 1.60 -80.66 34.42
N MET A 45 1.59 -80.68 33.08
CA MET A 45 1.12 -81.84 32.30
C MET A 45 2.00 -83.07 32.51
N GLN A 46 3.32 -82.92 32.59
CA GLN A 46 4.23 -84.03 32.90
C GLN A 46 3.96 -84.61 34.30
N GLN A 47 3.73 -83.76 35.30
CA GLN A 47 3.39 -84.22 36.65
C GLN A 47 2.02 -84.92 36.69
N ALA A 48 1.00 -84.39 36.02
CA ALA A 48 -0.31 -85.01 35.94
C ALA A 48 -0.28 -86.40 35.28
N GLU A 49 0.57 -86.59 34.27
CA GLU A 49 0.77 -87.90 33.64
C GLU A 49 1.42 -88.91 34.59
N LEU A 50 2.42 -88.50 35.37
CA LEU A 50 3.03 -89.35 36.40
C LEU A 50 2.05 -89.73 37.52
N GLU A 51 1.23 -88.78 37.99
CA GLU A 51 0.16 -89.05 38.98
C GLU A 51 -0.86 -90.06 38.42
N ARG A 52 -1.25 -89.92 37.15
CA ARG A 52 -2.13 -90.89 36.47
C ARG A 52 -1.48 -92.27 36.40
N GLN A 53 -0.20 -92.35 36.03
CA GLN A 53 0.54 -93.61 36.00
C GLN A 53 0.60 -94.25 37.40
N ALA A 54 0.80 -93.49 38.47
CA ALA A 54 0.80 -94.02 39.83
C ALA A 54 -0.57 -94.65 40.18
N VAL A 55 -1.67 -93.96 39.87
CA VAL A 55 -3.03 -94.50 40.08
C VAL A 55 -3.25 -95.78 39.28
N ASP A 56 -2.84 -95.80 38.01
CA ASP A 56 -2.98 -96.98 37.15
C ASP A 56 -2.15 -98.16 37.66
N GLN A 57 -0.91 -97.95 38.12
CA GLN A 57 -0.05 -99.00 38.70
C GLN A 57 -0.61 -99.55 40.02
N ALA A 58 -1.09 -98.68 40.90
CA ALA A 58 -1.73 -99.09 42.16
C ALA A 58 -2.97 -99.95 41.87
N ARG A 59 -3.81 -99.53 40.93
CA ARG A 59 -5.01 -100.27 40.52
C ARG A 59 -4.65 -101.59 39.84
N LYS A 60 -3.61 -101.61 39.02
CA LYS A 60 -3.11 -102.81 38.37
C LYS A 60 -2.63 -103.83 39.40
N ALA A 61 -1.81 -103.42 40.37
CA ALA A 61 -1.39 -104.27 41.49
C ALA A 61 -2.58 -104.84 42.28
N GLN A 62 -3.62 -104.03 42.52
CA GLN A 62 -4.86 -104.46 43.18
C GLN A 62 -5.61 -105.53 42.38
N VAL A 63 -5.75 -105.34 41.07
CA VAL A 63 -6.43 -106.30 40.18
C VAL A 63 -5.62 -107.59 40.09
N GLU A 64 -4.31 -107.50 39.86
CA GLU A 64 -3.40 -108.65 39.79
C GLU A 64 -3.40 -109.45 41.10
N PHE A 65 -3.42 -108.77 42.25
CA PHE A 65 -3.48 -109.46 43.54
C PHE A 65 -4.80 -110.21 43.74
N LYS A 66 -5.92 -109.62 43.30
CA LYS A 66 -7.22 -110.32 43.30
C LYS A 66 -7.19 -111.55 42.38
N ILE A 67 -6.53 -111.46 41.22
CA ILE A 67 -6.33 -112.60 40.32
C ILE A 67 -5.43 -113.64 40.98
N GLN A 68 -4.34 -113.24 41.65
CA GLN A 68 -3.44 -114.15 42.37
C GLN A 68 -4.24 -114.98 43.39
N ILE A 69 -5.01 -114.34 44.26
CA ILE A 69 -5.86 -115.05 45.23
C ILE A 69 -6.95 -115.89 44.55
N GLN A 70 -7.41 -115.51 43.37
CA GLN A 70 -8.34 -116.32 42.58
C GLN A 70 -7.67 -117.58 42.02
N GLU A 71 -6.41 -117.50 41.56
CA GLU A 71 -5.65 -118.66 41.11
C GLU A 71 -5.28 -119.61 42.26
N TRP A 72 -5.09 -119.09 43.47
CA TRP A 72 -5.05 -119.92 44.68
C TRP A 72 -6.32 -120.76 44.83
N LYS A 73 -7.49 -120.12 44.74
CA LYS A 73 -8.79 -120.82 44.81
C LYS A 73 -8.96 -121.82 43.66
N ASN A 74 -8.50 -121.49 42.45
CA ASN A 74 -8.53 -122.42 41.32
C ASN A 74 -7.63 -123.65 41.58
N THR A 75 -6.45 -123.45 42.17
CA THR A 75 -5.55 -124.54 42.57
C THR A 75 -6.25 -125.51 43.53
N LEU A 76 -7.00 -124.98 44.50
CA LEU A 76 -7.74 -125.79 45.48
C LEU A 76 -8.99 -126.47 44.90
N LEU A 77 -9.73 -125.80 44.02
CA LEU A 77 -11.02 -126.26 43.49
C LEU A 77 -10.90 -127.12 42.24
N ARG A 78 -9.85 -126.92 41.44
CA ARG A 78 -9.69 -127.49 40.09
C ARG A 78 -8.36 -128.22 39.88
N GLY A 79 -7.50 -128.31 40.90
CA GLY A 79 -6.24 -129.06 40.87
C GLY A 79 -6.38 -130.57 41.10
N ASN A 80 -7.44 -131.17 40.56
CA ASN A 80 -7.76 -132.59 40.77
C ASN A 80 -6.88 -133.58 39.98
N ASP A 81 -6.02 -133.06 39.09
CA ASP A 81 -4.94 -133.79 38.45
C ASP A 81 -3.63 -132.98 38.51
N GLN A 82 -2.48 -133.65 38.33
CA GLN A 82 -1.16 -133.02 38.46
C GLN A 82 -0.95 -131.88 37.47
N ALA A 83 -1.51 -131.96 36.25
CA ALA A 83 -1.33 -130.93 35.23
C ALA A 83 -2.13 -129.66 35.56
N ALA A 84 -3.35 -129.82 36.09
CA ALA A 84 -4.19 -128.72 36.54
C ALA A 84 -3.62 -128.06 37.82
N PHE A 85 -3.10 -128.85 38.75
CA PHE A 85 -2.39 -128.33 39.93
C PHE A 85 -1.16 -127.52 39.53
N ASP A 86 -0.28 -128.07 38.68
CA ASP A 86 0.92 -127.39 38.22
C ASP A 86 0.59 -126.09 37.47
N LYS A 87 -0.48 -126.10 36.66
CA LYS A 87 -0.94 -124.90 35.93
C LYS A 87 -1.35 -123.78 36.88
N TYR A 88 -2.27 -124.05 37.80
CA TYR A 88 -2.83 -123.01 38.68
C TYR A 88 -1.86 -122.57 39.79
N SER A 89 -1.07 -123.51 40.33
CA SER A 89 -0.03 -123.17 41.32
C SER A 89 1.09 -122.33 40.72
N LYS A 90 1.53 -122.65 39.49
CA LYS A 90 2.49 -121.83 38.75
C LYS A 90 1.91 -120.46 38.43
N GLU A 91 0.65 -120.38 38.03
CA GLU A 91 0.00 -119.10 37.74
C GLU A 91 -0.20 -118.24 39.00
N PHE A 92 -0.46 -118.83 40.17
CA PHE A 92 -0.45 -118.13 41.46
C PHE A 92 0.91 -117.48 41.74
N VAL A 93 2.00 -118.22 41.54
CA VAL A 93 3.37 -117.69 41.74
C VAL A 93 3.70 -116.62 40.70
N ASN A 94 3.36 -116.84 39.43
CA ASN A 94 3.55 -115.86 38.37
C ASN A 94 2.81 -114.56 38.69
N MET A 95 1.54 -114.64 39.08
CA MET A 95 0.73 -113.48 39.40
C MET A 95 1.25 -112.75 40.65
N GLY A 96 1.78 -113.48 41.64
CA GLY A 96 2.51 -112.85 42.75
C GLY A 96 3.74 -112.06 42.29
N GLY A 97 4.45 -112.57 41.29
CA GLY A 97 5.52 -111.84 40.61
C GLY A 97 5.05 -110.60 39.86
N GLU A 98 3.89 -110.65 39.19
CA GLU A 98 3.30 -109.49 38.50
C GLU A 98 2.82 -108.41 39.50
N VAL A 99 2.20 -108.80 40.62
CA VAL A 99 1.84 -107.86 41.70
C VAL A 99 3.10 -107.17 42.25
N GLN A 100 4.18 -107.94 42.46
CA GLN A 100 5.45 -107.37 42.91
C GLN A 100 6.00 -106.37 41.88
N LYS A 101 5.98 -106.69 40.58
CA LYS A 101 6.40 -105.75 39.52
C LYS A 101 5.55 -104.48 39.49
N SER A 102 4.23 -104.60 39.64
CA SER A 102 3.33 -103.45 39.67
C SER A 102 3.54 -102.57 40.91
N LEU A 103 3.85 -103.17 42.06
CA LEU A 103 4.25 -102.43 43.27
C LEU A 103 5.64 -101.79 43.14
N ASP A 104 6.60 -102.44 42.49
CA ASP A 104 7.93 -101.86 42.21
C ASP A 104 7.82 -100.66 41.25
N ALA A 105 7.00 -100.81 40.20
CA ALA A 105 6.71 -99.72 39.26
C ALA A 105 6.01 -98.56 39.96
N LEU A 106 5.00 -98.84 40.80
CA LEU A 106 4.34 -97.84 41.63
C LEU A 106 5.34 -97.12 42.54
N GLN A 107 6.22 -97.85 43.23
CA GLN A 107 7.23 -97.26 44.10
C GLN A 107 8.16 -96.31 43.31
N GLN A 108 8.54 -96.68 42.09
CA GLN A 108 9.39 -95.84 41.25
C GLN A 108 8.66 -94.56 40.80
N THR A 109 7.40 -94.68 40.37
CA THR A 109 6.58 -93.50 39.99
C THR A 109 6.36 -92.58 41.19
N LEU A 110 6.07 -93.12 42.37
CA LEU A 110 5.94 -92.34 43.61
C LEU A 110 7.24 -91.63 43.98
N LYS A 111 8.41 -92.25 43.78
CA LYS A 111 9.72 -91.57 43.97
C LYS A 111 9.93 -90.42 42.98
N GLN A 112 9.54 -90.59 41.72
CA GLN A 112 9.63 -89.51 40.72
C GLN A 112 8.71 -88.32 41.06
N LEU A 113 7.58 -88.59 41.71
CA LEU A 113 6.63 -87.60 42.21
C LEU A 113 7.00 -87.04 43.60
N ASP A 114 8.17 -87.41 44.14
CA ASP A 114 8.63 -87.08 45.50
C ASP A 114 7.58 -87.41 46.58
N GLN A 115 6.92 -88.56 46.44
CA GLN A 115 5.89 -89.05 47.35
C GLN A 115 6.45 -90.13 48.29
N LYS A 116 5.78 -90.28 49.44
CA LYS A 116 6.12 -91.32 50.43
C LYS A 116 5.87 -92.71 49.82
N THR A 117 6.80 -93.64 50.04
CA THR A 117 6.70 -95.02 49.53
C THR A 117 6.54 -96.08 50.62
N ASP A 118 6.41 -95.64 51.88
CA ASP A 118 6.41 -96.53 53.06
C ASP A 118 5.27 -97.58 53.00
N GLU A 119 4.09 -97.19 52.53
CA GLU A 119 2.94 -98.09 52.37
C GLU A 119 3.20 -99.16 51.30
N VAL A 120 3.79 -98.77 50.17
CA VAL A 120 4.14 -99.68 49.07
C VAL A 120 5.23 -100.66 49.49
N VAL A 121 6.27 -100.18 50.17
CA VAL A 121 7.34 -101.04 50.71
C VAL A 121 6.80 -102.04 51.73
N SER A 122 5.87 -101.60 52.59
CA SER A 122 5.18 -102.48 53.53
C SER A 122 4.36 -103.56 52.82
N ALA A 123 3.62 -103.20 51.76
CA ALA A 123 2.84 -104.14 50.96
C ALA A 123 3.73 -105.14 50.18
N GLN A 124 4.85 -104.71 49.60
CA GLN A 124 5.84 -105.60 48.96
C GLN A 124 6.35 -106.64 49.97
N LYS A 125 6.70 -106.21 51.18
CA LYS A 125 7.16 -107.11 52.24
C LYS A 125 6.08 -108.09 52.67
N ALA A 126 4.84 -107.63 52.81
CA ALA A 126 3.70 -108.46 53.15
C ALA A 126 3.38 -109.48 52.04
N LEU A 127 3.49 -109.10 50.77
CA LEU A 127 3.31 -109.96 49.61
C LEU A 127 4.39 -111.04 49.51
N ALA A 128 5.66 -110.68 49.74
CA ALA A 128 6.76 -111.64 49.77
C ALA A 128 6.58 -112.67 50.89
N GLY A 129 6.17 -112.20 52.08
CA GLY A 129 5.81 -113.07 53.21
C GLY A 129 4.64 -113.99 52.90
N LEU A 130 3.57 -113.45 52.28
CA LEU A 130 2.38 -114.22 51.87
C LEU A 130 2.76 -115.28 50.83
N THR A 131 3.47 -114.91 49.77
CA THR A 131 3.87 -115.82 48.70
C THR A 131 4.73 -116.96 49.24
N SER A 132 5.63 -116.68 50.17
CA SER A 132 6.44 -117.71 50.84
C SER A 132 5.58 -118.71 51.63
N GLN A 133 4.62 -118.22 52.43
CA GLN A 133 3.73 -119.08 53.23
C GLN A 133 2.78 -119.91 52.36
N TYR A 134 2.25 -119.34 51.28
CA TYR A 134 1.41 -120.04 50.32
C TYR A 134 2.20 -121.11 49.54
N THR A 135 3.42 -120.81 49.13
CA THR A 135 4.29 -121.79 48.44
C THR A 135 4.69 -122.94 49.36
N GLU A 136 4.95 -122.66 50.64
CA GLU A 136 5.23 -123.70 51.64
C GLU A 136 4.00 -124.56 51.92
N ALA A 137 2.81 -123.96 51.97
CA ALA A 137 1.56 -124.71 52.08
C ALA A 137 1.32 -125.62 50.86
N LEU A 138 1.67 -125.17 49.64
CA LEU A 138 1.55 -125.98 48.42
C LEU A 138 2.41 -127.24 48.42
N LYS A 139 3.56 -127.25 49.12
CA LYS A 139 4.38 -128.47 49.26
C LYS A 139 3.68 -129.58 50.03
N SER A 140 2.68 -129.23 50.84
CA SER A 140 1.85 -130.19 51.58
C SER A 140 0.64 -130.69 50.75
N TYR A 141 0.50 -130.25 49.49
CA TYR A 141 -0.59 -130.67 48.61
C TYR A 141 -0.28 -132.03 47.99
N ASP A 142 -1.20 -132.98 48.14
CA ASP A 142 -1.15 -134.32 47.57
C ASP A 142 -2.40 -134.52 46.70
N VAL A 143 -2.19 -134.64 45.39
CA VAL A 143 -3.24 -134.80 44.36
C VAL A 143 -4.03 -136.10 44.57
N GLN A 144 -3.43 -137.11 45.21
CA GLN A 144 -4.07 -138.41 45.48
C GLN A 144 -4.95 -138.39 46.74
N GLN A 145 -4.85 -137.35 47.59
CA GLN A 145 -5.58 -137.24 48.84
C GLN A 145 -6.73 -136.24 48.73
N ALA A 146 -7.98 -136.73 48.75
CA ALA A 146 -9.19 -135.93 48.53
C ALA A 146 -9.37 -134.75 49.51
N ASP A 147 -8.85 -134.83 50.74
CA ASP A 147 -8.93 -133.74 51.73
C ASP A 147 -7.69 -132.81 51.72
N SER A 148 -6.71 -133.03 50.84
CA SER A 148 -5.47 -132.25 50.81
C SER A 148 -5.71 -130.75 50.55
N ALA A 149 -6.67 -130.43 49.67
CA ALA A 149 -7.07 -129.05 49.43
C ALA A 149 -7.58 -128.32 50.70
N LYS A 150 -8.32 -129.00 51.57
CA LYS A 150 -8.78 -128.41 52.85
C LYS A 150 -7.64 -128.20 53.83
N ILE A 151 -6.66 -129.12 53.86
CA ILE A 151 -5.49 -129.04 54.75
C ILE A 151 -4.60 -127.86 54.36
N VAL A 152 -4.35 -127.70 53.05
CA VAL A 152 -3.52 -126.62 52.51
C VAL A 152 -4.21 -125.26 52.68
N ASP A 153 -5.52 -125.15 52.42
CA ASP A 153 -6.29 -123.92 52.67
C ASP A 153 -6.31 -123.54 54.16
N ALA A 154 -6.47 -124.53 55.06
CA ALA A 154 -6.49 -124.27 56.50
C ALA A 154 -5.19 -123.66 57.04
N LYS A 155 -4.04 -123.95 56.42
CA LYS A 155 -2.74 -123.36 56.82
C LYS A 155 -2.62 -121.87 56.49
N VAL A 156 -3.32 -121.39 55.47
CA VAL A 156 -3.17 -120.02 54.95
C VAL A 156 -4.45 -119.17 54.98
N LYS A 157 -5.54 -119.75 55.50
CA LYS A 157 -6.85 -119.12 55.55
C LYS A 157 -6.81 -117.75 56.22
N GLY A 158 -7.20 -116.72 55.46
CA GLY A 158 -7.31 -115.35 55.94
C GLY A 158 -6.00 -114.55 55.95
N MET A 159 -4.87 -115.16 55.58
CA MET A 159 -3.59 -114.45 55.42
C MET A 159 -3.62 -113.43 54.28
N ASP A 160 -4.50 -113.60 53.30
CA ASP A 160 -4.74 -112.69 52.17
C ASP A 160 -5.42 -111.37 52.57
N ARG A 161 -6.14 -111.35 53.70
CA ARG A 161 -6.95 -110.19 54.10
C ARG A 161 -6.12 -108.95 54.43
N ALA A 162 -4.98 -109.13 55.10
CA ALA A 162 -4.13 -108.00 55.50
C ALA A 162 -3.43 -107.36 54.28
N PRO A 163 -2.79 -108.12 53.37
CA PRO A 163 -2.27 -107.58 52.11
C PRO A 163 -3.36 -106.99 51.21
N THR A 164 -4.56 -107.60 51.15
CA THR A 164 -5.70 -107.02 50.42
C THR A 164 -5.99 -105.61 50.93
N LYS A 165 -6.13 -105.44 52.25
CA LYS A 165 -6.43 -104.14 52.86
C LYS A 165 -5.29 -103.14 52.67
N GLN A 166 -4.04 -103.58 52.67
CA GLN A 166 -2.89 -102.72 52.39
C GLN A 166 -2.90 -102.22 50.94
N ILE A 167 -3.12 -103.11 49.96
CA ILE A 167 -3.16 -102.73 48.54
C ILE A 167 -4.39 -101.85 48.24
N ASP A 168 -5.55 -102.16 48.82
CA ASP A 168 -6.74 -101.30 48.72
C ASP A 168 -6.47 -99.90 49.32
N GLY A 169 -5.82 -99.84 50.47
CA GLY A 169 -5.41 -98.58 51.11
C GLY A 169 -4.43 -97.76 50.28
N ILE A 170 -3.48 -98.41 49.60
CA ILE A 170 -2.54 -97.75 48.67
C ILE A 170 -3.28 -97.16 47.47
N VAL A 171 -4.25 -97.88 46.89
CA VAL A 171 -5.06 -97.34 45.78
C VAL A 171 -5.83 -96.10 46.22
N GLU A 172 -6.46 -96.15 47.40
CA GLU A 172 -7.18 -95.00 47.95
C GLU A 172 -6.27 -93.81 48.26
N SER A 173 -5.08 -94.05 48.85
CA SER A 173 -4.13 -92.99 49.19
C SER A 173 -3.55 -92.34 47.93
N VAL A 174 -3.08 -93.13 46.96
CA VAL A 174 -2.54 -92.64 45.69
C VAL A 174 -3.60 -91.90 44.87
N GLN A 175 -4.84 -92.40 44.84
CA GLN A 175 -5.94 -91.73 44.13
C GLN A 175 -6.34 -90.40 44.78
N ARG A 176 -6.34 -90.32 46.12
CA ARG A 176 -6.62 -89.07 46.84
C ARG A 176 -5.51 -88.05 46.60
N ASP A 177 -4.25 -88.45 46.74
CA ASP A 177 -3.09 -87.56 46.60
C ASP A 177 -2.99 -87.02 45.16
N ALA A 178 -3.23 -87.86 44.15
CA ALA A 178 -3.31 -87.45 42.75
C ALA A 178 -4.40 -86.38 42.52
N LYS A 179 -5.57 -86.54 43.16
CA LYS A 179 -6.67 -85.56 43.05
C LYS A 179 -6.35 -84.24 43.75
N GLU A 180 -5.84 -84.29 44.98
CA GLU A 180 -5.50 -83.08 45.74
C GLU A 180 -4.42 -82.24 45.03
N ARG A 181 -3.42 -82.90 44.44
CA ARG A 181 -2.37 -82.21 43.67
C ARG A 181 -2.88 -81.65 42.34
N ALA A 182 -3.76 -82.37 41.65
CA ALA A 182 -4.41 -81.84 40.45
C ALA A 182 -5.22 -80.56 40.76
N ASP A 183 -5.97 -80.55 41.87
CA ASP A 183 -6.71 -79.37 42.32
C ASP A 183 -5.76 -78.22 42.73
N GLN A 184 -4.66 -78.52 43.43
CA GLN A 184 -3.64 -77.54 43.78
C GLN A 184 -2.98 -76.91 42.53
N GLN A 185 -2.54 -77.73 41.57
CA GLN A 185 -1.94 -77.23 40.31
C GLN A 185 -2.92 -76.37 39.53
N LEU A 186 -4.19 -76.78 39.43
CA LEU A 186 -5.23 -75.99 38.76
C LEU A 186 -5.43 -74.63 39.44
N SER A 187 -5.41 -74.57 40.77
CA SER A 187 -5.56 -73.32 41.53
C SER A 187 -4.37 -72.37 41.35
N LEU A 188 -3.14 -72.90 41.32
CA LEU A 188 -1.91 -72.13 41.09
C LEU A 188 -1.87 -71.59 39.66
N MET A 189 -2.25 -72.40 38.67
CA MET A 189 -2.35 -71.96 37.27
C MET A 189 -3.40 -70.87 37.09
N LYS A 190 -4.60 -71.02 37.68
CA LYS A 190 -5.65 -69.97 37.66
C LYS A 190 -5.18 -68.67 38.28
N THR A 191 -4.53 -68.73 39.44
CA THR A 191 -4.04 -67.55 40.15
C THR A 191 -2.91 -66.86 39.38
N ALA A 192 -1.97 -67.63 38.82
CA ALA A 192 -0.90 -67.08 37.99
C ALA A 192 -1.45 -66.40 36.73
N PHE A 193 -2.39 -67.05 36.04
CA PHE A 193 -3.05 -66.51 34.86
C PHE A 193 -3.82 -65.22 35.16
N GLN A 194 -4.59 -65.18 36.25
CA GLN A 194 -5.32 -63.98 36.69
C GLN A 194 -4.37 -62.82 37.02
N LYS A 195 -3.25 -63.08 37.72
CA LYS A 195 -2.25 -62.04 38.02
C LYS A 195 -1.60 -61.49 36.75
N THR A 196 -1.25 -62.36 35.79
CA THR A 196 -0.67 -61.93 34.51
C THR A 196 -1.64 -61.07 33.71
N ILE A 197 -2.91 -61.50 33.57
CA ILE A 197 -3.93 -60.71 32.85
C ILE A 197 -4.20 -59.37 33.54
N PHE A 198 -4.26 -59.35 34.87
CA PHE A 198 -4.49 -58.10 35.59
C PHE A 198 -3.33 -57.11 35.40
N LEU A 199 -2.08 -57.59 35.46
CA LEU A 199 -0.90 -56.76 35.22
C LEU A 199 -0.84 -56.25 33.76
N SER A 200 -1.14 -57.10 32.77
CA SER A 200 -1.12 -56.67 31.36
C SER A 200 -2.24 -55.67 31.06
N LEU A 201 -3.45 -55.86 31.61
CA LEU A 201 -4.56 -54.91 31.48
C LEU A 201 -4.23 -53.56 32.13
N THR A 202 -3.66 -53.54 33.34
CA THR A 202 -3.29 -52.28 34.01
C THR A 202 -2.23 -51.52 33.22
N LEU A 203 -1.18 -52.20 32.74
CA LEU A 203 -0.15 -51.61 31.87
C LEU A 203 -0.75 -51.05 30.57
N ALA A 204 -1.66 -51.79 29.93
CA ALA A 204 -2.35 -51.33 28.72
C ALA A 204 -3.19 -50.07 28.97
N VAL A 205 -3.93 -50.02 30.08
CA VAL A 205 -4.73 -48.84 30.45
C VAL A 205 -3.85 -47.62 30.70
N PHE A 206 -2.72 -47.75 31.42
CA PHE A 206 -1.80 -46.64 31.65
C PHE A 206 -1.14 -46.15 30.35
N ALA A 207 -0.76 -47.07 29.44
CA ALA A 207 -0.20 -46.71 28.14
C ALA A 207 -1.20 -45.91 27.29
N VAL A 208 -2.46 -46.36 27.23
CA VAL A 208 -3.54 -45.66 26.51
C VAL A 208 -3.82 -44.29 27.15
N ALA A 209 -3.96 -44.22 28.47
CA ALA A 209 -4.20 -42.96 29.17
C ALA A 209 -3.07 -41.94 28.95
N GLY A 210 -1.81 -42.38 29.00
CA GLY A 210 -0.65 -41.54 28.70
C GLY A 210 -0.65 -41.02 27.26
N MET A 211 -0.99 -41.88 26.29
CA MET A 211 -1.11 -41.50 24.87
C MET A 211 -2.23 -40.48 24.64
N VAL A 212 -3.39 -40.64 25.27
CA VAL A 212 -4.50 -39.68 25.17
C VAL A 212 -4.10 -38.31 25.73
N LEU A 213 -3.48 -38.28 26.92
CA LEU A 213 -3.01 -37.03 27.53
C LEU A 213 -1.98 -36.31 26.65
N LEU A 214 -0.99 -37.04 26.11
CA LEU A 214 0.02 -36.49 25.20
C LEU A 214 -0.61 -35.98 23.90
N THR A 215 -1.57 -36.71 23.33
CA THR A 215 -2.28 -36.31 22.11
C THR A 215 -3.07 -35.02 22.33
N VAL A 216 -3.83 -34.94 23.43
CA VAL A 216 -4.59 -33.72 23.79
C VAL A 216 -3.66 -32.54 24.04
N TRP A 217 -2.53 -32.77 24.71
CA TRP A 217 -1.55 -31.73 25.00
C TRP A 217 -0.86 -31.20 23.72
N ILE A 218 -0.39 -32.09 22.83
CA ILE A 218 0.21 -31.69 21.55
C ILE A 218 -0.84 -31.03 20.65
N SER A 219 -2.07 -31.56 20.60
CA SER A 219 -3.16 -30.96 19.83
C SER A 219 -3.41 -29.53 20.29
N ARG A 220 -3.55 -29.28 21.60
CA ARG A 220 -3.74 -27.92 22.14
C ARG A 220 -2.56 -26.99 21.84
N ALA A 221 -1.34 -27.50 21.91
CA ALA A 221 -0.13 -26.75 21.61
C ALA A 221 -0.04 -26.31 20.13
N ILE A 222 -0.65 -27.06 19.21
CA ILE A 222 -0.67 -26.74 17.77
C ILE A 222 -1.91 -25.92 17.41
N THR A 223 -3.11 -26.35 17.82
CA THR A 223 -4.37 -25.75 17.38
C THR A 223 -4.58 -24.36 17.98
N GLY A 224 -4.16 -24.12 19.23
CA GLY A 224 -4.35 -22.81 19.88
C GLY A 224 -3.74 -21.64 19.09
N PRO A 225 -2.42 -21.65 18.82
CA PRO A 225 -1.76 -20.60 18.03
C PRO A 225 -2.27 -20.50 16.59
N LEU A 226 -2.66 -21.62 15.97
CA LEU A 226 -3.26 -21.61 14.63
C LEU A 226 -4.64 -20.95 14.62
N THR A 227 -5.48 -21.20 15.62
CA THR A 227 -6.76 -20.51 15.79
C THR A 227 -6.54 -19.01 15.96
N GLN A 228 -5.57 -18.60 16.80
CA GLN A 228 -5.21 -17.18 16.94
C GLN A 228 -4.76 -16.55 15.62
N ALA A 229 -3.97 -17.26 14.81
CA ALA A 229 -3.54 -16.77 13.50
C ALA A 229 -4.75 -16.56 12.56
N VAL A 230 -5.74 -17.46 12.60
CA VAL A 230 -7.00 -17.32 11.85
C VAL A 230 -7.83 -16.14 12.37
N ASP A 231 -7.94 -15.97 13.68
CA ASP A 231 -8.68 -14.85 14.29
C ASP A 231 -8.05 -13.50 13.91
N VAL A 232 -6.71 -13.39 13.98
CA VAL A 232 -5.97 -12.20 13.52
C VAL A 232 -6.24 -11.93 12.04
N ALA A 233 -6.20 -12.95 11.19
CA ALA A 233 -6.49 -12.79 9.76
C ALA A 233 -7.94 -12.32 9.52
N HIS A 234 -8.90 -12.81 10.30
CA HIS A 234 -10.29 -12.35 10.24
C HIS A 234 -10.44 -10.89 10.68
N GLU A 235 -9.79 -10.48 11.76
CA GLU A 235 -9.79 -9.10 12.23
C GLU A 235 -9.17 -8.16 11.15
N VAL A 236 -8.02 -8.54 10.59
CA VAL A 236 -7.37 -7.77 9.51
C VAL A 236 -8.27 -7.68 8.28
N ALA A 237 -8.93 -8.78 7.88
CA ALA A 237 -9.87 -8.79 6.76
C ALA A 237 -11.12 -7.94 7.02
N ALA A 238 -11.57 -7.84 8.28
CA ALA A 238 -12.66 -6.97 8.71
C ALA A 238 -12.23 -5.48 8.81
N GLY A 239 -10.95 -5.18 8.57
CA GLY A 239 -10.38 -3.84 8.66
C GLY A 239 -9.91 -3.46 10.06
N ASN A 240 -9.93 -4.36 11.04
CA ASN A 240 -9.33 -4.10 12.34
C ASN A 240 -7.84 -4.44 12.30
N LEU A 241 -6.99 -3.43 12.22
CA LEU A 241 -5.53 -3.57 12.30
C LEU A 241 -5.00 -3.32 13.72
N ASP A 242 -5.88 -2.95 14.65
CA ASP A 242 -5.58 -2.75 16.06
C ASP A 242 -5.70 -4.08 16.84
N VAL A 243 -4.89 -5.05 16.43
CA VAL A 243 -4.91 -6.40 17.00
C VAL A 243 -3.59 -6.68 17.71
N SER A 244 -3.67 -7.04 18.99
CA SER A 244 -2.49 -7.43 19.76
C SER A 244 -2.10 -8.86 19.41
N ILE A 245 -0.97 -9.01 18.70
CA ILE A 245 -0.40 -10.30 18.34
C ILE A 245 0.73 -10.62 19.35
N PRO A 246 0.50 -11.55 20.30
CA PRO A 246 1.48 -11.88 21.32
C PRO A 246 2.72 -12.55 20.70
N PRO A 247 3.90 -12.41 21.32
CA PRO A 247 5.09 -13.14 20.90
C PRO A 247 4.86 -14.65 21.06
N GLY A 248 4.79 -15.36 19.93
CA GLY A 248 4.58 -16.81 19.88
C GLY A 248 5.84 -17.65 20.12
N SER A 249 5.67 -18.98 20.08
CA SER A 249 6.75 -19.98 20.10
C SER A 249 7.68 -19.88 18.90
N LYS A 250 8.84 -20.55 18.93
CA LYS A 250 9.79 -20.55 17.79
C LYS A 250 9.47 -21.59 16.70
N ASP A 251 8.38 -22.33 16.85
CA ASP A 251 7.91 -23.33 15.89
C ASP A 251 7.13 -22.68 14.73
N GLU A 252 6.65 -23.50 13.79
CA GLU A 252 6.00 -23.01 12.57
C GLU A 252 4.77 -22.15 12.85
N ALA A 253 4.01 -22.45 13.91
CA ALA A 253 2.83 -21.68 14.28
C ALA A 253 3.19 -20.29 14.83
N GLY A 254 4.26 -20.18 15.62
CA GLY A 254 4.72 -18.87 16.06
C GLY A 254 5.44 -18.06 14.97
N GLN A 255 6.09 -18.71 14.00
CA GLN A 255 6.61 -18.05 12.79
C GLN A 255 5.46 -17.48 11.93
N LEU A 256 4.34 -18.21 11.81
CA LEU A 256 3.14 -17.70 11.14
C LEU A 256 2.56 -16.47 11.85
N LEU A 257 2.46 -16.49 13.18
CA LEU A 257 2.00 -15.33 13.95
C LEU A 257 2.94 -14.13 13.81
N LEU A 258 4.26 -14.37 13.76
CA LEU A 258 5.24 -13.31 13.50
C LEU A 258 5.07 -12.69 12.11
N ALA A 259 4.91 -13.51 11.08
CA ALA A 259 4.66 -13.03 9.71
C ALA A 259 3.35 -12.24 9.61
N LEU A 260 2.28 -12.68 10.31
CA LEU A 260 1.02 -11.92 10.40
C LEU A 260 1.22 -10.58 11.12
N LYS A 261 2.06 -10.53 12.16
CA LYS A 261 2.41 -9.28 12.85
C LYS A 261 3.15 -8.30 11.95
N GLU A 262 4.13 -8.78 11.21
CA GLU A 262 4.87 -7.96 10.23
C GLU A 262 3.93 -7.44 9.13
N MET A 263 3.09 -8.31 8.56
CA MET A 263 2.09 -7.94 7.57
C MET A 263 1.11 -6.88 8.10
N THR A 264 0.59 -7.06 9.30
CA THR A 264 -0.32 -6.10 9.94
C THR A 264 0.39 -4.76 10.17
N GLY A 265 1.64 -4.78 10.63
CA GLY A 265 2.46 -3.58 10.78
C GLY A 265 2.66 -2.81 9.47
N SER A 266 2.99 -3.51 8.38
CA SER A 266 3.09 -2.89 7.06
C SER A 266 1.78 -2.30 6.56
N LEU A 267 0.64 -2.99 6.78
CA LEU A 267 -0.69 -2.47 6.44
C LEU A 267 -1.03 -1.21 7.24
N VAL A 268 -0.70 -1.17 8.55
CA VAL A 268 -0.86 0.03 9.39
C VAL A 268 -0.05 1.20 8.83
N SER A 269 1.21 0.98 8.45
CA SER A 269 2.05 2.02 7.84
C SER A 269 1.46 2.54 6.53
N ILE A 270 1.00 1.66 5.64
CA ILE A 270 0.36 2.05 4.37
C ILE A 270 -0.92 2.87 4.64
N VAL A 271 -1.76 2.44 5.59
CA VAL A 271 -2.97 3.17 5.99
C VAL A 271 -2.64 4.57 6.51
N HIS A 272 -1.56 4.71 7.31
CA HIS A 272 -1.10 6.01 7.77
C HIS A 272 -0.58 6.91 6.65
N GLU A 273 0.26 6.38 5.76
CA GLU A 273 0.79 7.13 4.62
C GLU A 273 -0.34 7.60 3.69
N VAL A 274 -1.32 6.74 3.40
CA VAL A 274 -2.46 7.13 2.57
C VAL A 274 -3.32 8.18 3.27
N ARG A 275 -3.60 8.06 4.58
CA ARG A 275 -4.34 9.10 5.33
C ARG A 275 -3.64 10.46 5.26
N ASN A 276 -2.35 10.49 5.58
CA ASN A 276 -1.56 11.74 5.53
C ASN A 276 -1.50 12.31 4.10
N GLY A 277 -1.34 11.44 3.09
CA GLY A 277 -1.36 11.82 1.68
C GLY A 277 -2.70 12.44 1.27
N THR A 278 -3.82 11.82 1.65
CA THR A 278 -5.16 12.36 1.36
C THR A 278 -5.43 13.68 2.07
N GLU A 279 -4.98 13.85 3.30
CA GLU A 279 -5.09 15.12 4.04
C GLU A 279 -4.27 16.23 3.35
N THR A 280 -3.07 15.90 2.91
CA THR A 280 -2.20 16.82 2.15
C THR A 280 -2.86 17.24 0.83
N ILE A 281 -3.41 16.28 0.07
CA ILE A 281 -4.14 16.57 -1.18
C ILE A 281 -5.36 17.44 -0.91
N ASN A 282 -6.08 17.18 0.17
CA ASN A 282 -7.27 17.94 0.54
C ASN A 282 -6.92 19.41 0.85
N THR A 283 -5.87 19.65 1.63
CA THR A 283 -5.36 21.00 1.93
C THR A 283 -4.88 21.69 0.66
N ALA A 284 -4.02 21.04 -0.13
CA ALA A 284 -3.50 21.61 -1.37
C ALA A 284 -4.61 21.93 -2.39
N SER A 285 -5.63 21.07 -2.51
CA SER A 285 -6.79 21.32 -3.39
C SER A 285 -7.61 22.52 -2.91
N SER A 286 -7.76 22.69 -1.59
CA SER A 286 -8.44 23.86 -1.02
C SER A 286 -7.66 25.16 -1.26
N GLU A 287 -6.33 25.11 -1.16
CA GLU A 287 -5.45 26.24 -1.48
C GLU A 287 -5.53 26.61 -2.97
N ILE A 288 -5.54 25.61 -3.87
CA ILE A 288 -5.73 25.82 -5.31
C ILE A 288 -7.11 26.46 -5.57
N ALA A 289 -8.17 25.97 -4.95
CA ALA A 289 -9.51 26.53 -5.12
C ALA A 289 -9.57 28.00 -4.65
N ALA A 290 -8.98 28.32 -3.50
CA ALA A 290 -8.88 29.70 -3.02
C ALA A 290 -8.04 30.58 -3.97
N GLY A 291 -6.91 30.06 -4.47
CA GLY A 291 -6.07 30.75 -5.45
C GLY A 291 -6.80 31.01 -6.79
N ASN A 292 -7.62 30.07 -7.24
CA ASN A 292 -8.43 30.24 -8.44
C ASN A 292 -9.54 31.28 -8.27
N LEU A 293 -10.15 31.38 -7.07
CA LEU A 293 -11.10 32.46 -6.77
C LEU A 293 -10.43 33.85 -6.83
N ASP A 294 -9.22 33.98 -6.27
CA ASP A 294 -8.43 35.22 -6.38
C ASP A 294 -8.09 35.54 -7.84
N LEU A 295 -7.64 34.53 -8.60
CA LEU A 295 -7.33 34.69 -10.02
C LEU A 295 -8.57 35.07 -10.84
N SER A 296 -9.74 34.50 -10.52
CA SER A 296 -11.03 34.87 -11.14
C SER A 296 -11.33 36.35 -10.92
N SER A 297 -11.26 36.81 -9.67
CA SER A 297 -11.51 38.21 -9.29
C SER A 297 -10.57 39.17 -10.03
N ARG A 298 -9.27 38.82 -10.11
CA ARG A 298 -8.29 39.61 -10.84
C ARG A 298 -8.51 39.60 -12.35
N THR A 299 -8.98 38.49 -12.90
CA THR A 299 -9.32 38.36 -14.33
C THR A 299 -10.54 39.20 -14.67
N GLU A 300 -11.58 39.21 -13.82
CA GLU A 300 -12.74 40.10 -13.96
C GLU A 300 -12.35 41.57 -13.86
N GLN A 301 -11.51 41.94 -12.87
CA GLN A 301 -11.01 43.31 -12.76
C GLN A 301 -10.20 43.72 -13.99
N GLN A 302 -9.35 42.82 -14.50
CA GLN A 302 -8.56 43.05 -15.71
C GLN A 302 -9.45 43.21 -16.94
N ALA A 303 -10.52 42.43 -17.08
CA ALA A 303 -11.50 42.58 -18.15
C ALA A 303 -12.15 43.97 -18.08
N GLY A 304 -12.57 44.43 -16.90
CA GLY A 304 -13.12 45.78 -16.72
C GLY A 304 -12.11 46.89 -17.07
N SER A 305 -10.85 46.75 -16.66
CA SER A 305 -9.79 47.70 -17.04
C SER A 305 -9.49 47.70 -18.55
N LEU A 306 -9.57 46.55 -19.21
CA LEU A 306 -9.42 46.46 -20.67
C LEU A 306 -10.59 47.12 -21.40
N GLU A 307 -11.81 46.99 -20.90
CA GLU A 307 -13.00 47.64 -21.45
C GLU A 307 -12.90 49.18 -21.34
N GLU A 308 -12.49 49.70 -20.18
CA GLU A 308 -12.24 51.14 -19.99
C GLU A 308 -11.09 51.64 -20.88
N THR A 309 -10.01 50.86 -21.01
CA THR A 309 -8.88 51.20 -21.89
C THR A 309 -9.32 51.20 -23.36
N ALA A 310 -10.13 50.23 -23.79
CA ALA A 310 -10.65 50.18 -25.15
C ALA A 310 -11.52 51.40 -25.46
N ALA A 311 -12.41 51.78 -24.55
CA ALA A 311 -13.24 52.99 -24.71
C ALA A 311 -12.39 54.27 -24.80
N ALA A 312 -11.37 54.41 -23.93
CA ALA A 312 -10.44 55.53 -24.00
C ALA A 312 -9.64 55.55 -25.31
N MET A 313 -9.28 54.38 -25.85
CA MET A 313 -8.59 54.27 -27.14
C MET A 313 -9.51 54.61 -28.32
N GLU A 314 -10.80 54.28 -28.26
CA GLU A 314 -11.78 54.73 -29.27
C GLU A 314 -11.92 56.26 -29.27
N GLU A 315 -12.01 56.88 -28.10
CA GLU A 315 -12.06 58.33 -27.95
C GLU A 315 -10.76 58.99 -28.48
N LEU A 316 -9.60 58.45 -28.12
CA LEU A 316 -8.30 58.91 -28.64
C LEU A 316 -8.22 58.78 -30.17
N THR A 317 -8.69 57.66 -30.72
CA THR A 317 -8.74 57.45 -32.18
C THR A 317 -9.59 58.51 -32.85
N SER A 318 -10.77 58.81 -32.27
CA SER A 318 -11.65 59.87 -32.76
C SER A 318 -10.99 61.25 -32.72
N ASN A 319 -10.34 61.59 -31.60
CA ASN A 319 -9.65 62.86 -31.42
C ASN A 319 -8.47 63.05 -32.38
N VAL A 320 -7.66 62.00 -32.61
CA VAL A 320 -6.56 62.04 -33.57
C VAL A 320 -7.07 62.19 -35.01
N LYS A 321 -8.17 61.50 -35.35
CA LYS A 321 -8.81 61.65 -36.66
C LYS A 321 -9.34 63.07 -36.87
N GLN A 322 -10.02 63.64 -35.87
CA GLN A 322 -10.48 65.02 -35.92
C GLN A 322 -9.30 66.02 -36.03
N ASN A 323 -8.19 65.76 -35.34
CA ASN A 323 -6.98 66.57 -35.48
C ASN A 323 -6.39 66.51 -36.88
N LEU A 324 -6.40 65.34 -37.52
CA LEU A 324 -5.97 65.19 -38.92
C LEU A 324 -6.83 66.07 -39.84
N ASP A 325 -8.16 65.99 -39.73
CA ASP A 325 -9.11 66.79 -40.52
C ASP A 325 -8.89 68.30 -40.28
N ASN A 326 -8.72 68.71 -39.02
CA ASN A 326 -8.42 70.10 -38.65
C ASN A 326 -7.09 70.58 -39.26
N THR A 327 -6.09 69.70 -39.31
CA THR A 327 -4.77 70.02 -39.88
C THR A 327 -4.85 70.19 -41.40
N GLU A 328 -5.64 69.36 -42.09
CA GLU A 328 -5.90 69.50 -43.53
C GLU A 328 -6.67 70.78 -43.86
N GLN A 329 -7.67 71.14 -43.04
CA GLN A 329 -8.36 72.42 -43.15
C GLN A 329 -7.40 73.61 -42.92
N ALA A 330 -6.54 73.51 -41.91
CA ALA A 330 -5.57 74.56 -41.61
C ALA A 330 -4.54 74.74 -42.75
N LEU A 331 -4.07 73.66 -43.38
CA LEU A 331 -3.23 73.73 -44.60
C LEU A 331 -3.92 74.48 -45.73
N THR A 332 -5.22 74.24 -45.92
CA THR A 332 -6.03 74.94 -46.93
C THR A 332 -6.12 76.44 -46.64
N LEU A 333 -6.38 76.81 -45.38
CA LEU A 333 -6.44 78.21 -44.94
C LEU A 333 -5.09 78.92 -45.08
N VAL A 334 -3.99 78.24 -44.73
CA VAL A 334 -2.63 78.76 -44.90
C VAL A 334 -2.30 78.99 -46.37
N GLY A 335 -2.66 78.06 -47.26
CA GLY A 335 -2.51 78.25 -48.70
C GLY A 335 -3.29 79.46 -49.23
N GLN A 336 -4.53 79.65 -48.76
CA GLN A 336 -5.32 80.84 -49.10
C GLN A 336 -4.70 82.14 -48.58
N ALA A 337 -4.25 82.15 -47.33
CA ALA A 337 -3.58 83.32 -46.71
C ALA A 337 -2.29 83.68 -47.44
N SER A 338 -1.48 82.69 -47.82
CA SER A 338 -0.26 82.87 -48.61
C SER A 338 -0.57 83.51 -49.97
N SER A 339 -1.58 82.99 -50.68
CA SER A 339 -2.01 83.56 -51.97
C SER A 339 -2.50 85.01 -51.85
N VAL A 340 -3.22 85.35 -50.77
CA VAL A 340 -3.67 86.74 -50.51
C VAL A 340 -2.47 87.64 -50.21
N ALA A 341 -1.52 87.19 -49.41
CA ALA A 341 -0.31 87.95 -49.09
C ALA A 341 0.56 88.19 -50.34
N GLU A 342 0.73 87.17 -51.20
CA GLU A 342 1.43 87.32 -52.49
C GLU A 342 0.75 88.35 -53.40
N LYS A 343 -0.58 88.28 -53.56
CA LYS A 343 -1.35 89.28 -54.32
C LYS A 343 -1.20 90.68 -53.72
N GLY A 344 -1.23 90.80 -52.39
CA GLY A 344 -0.99 92.05 -51.68
C GLY A 344 0.40 92.62 -51.99
N GLY A 345 1.43 91.78 -51.97
CA GLY A 345 2.80 92.17 -52.36
C GLY A 345 2.90 92.68 -53.81
N VAL A 346 2.19 92.06 -54.75
CA VAL A 346 2.12 92.52 -56.16
C VAL A 346 1.48 93.91 -56.25
N VAL A 347 0.35 94.13 -55.57
CA VAL A 347 -0.34 95.43 -55.57
C VAL A 347 0.53 96.51 -54.95
N VAL A 348 1.19 96.22 -53.82
CA VAL A 348 2.12 97.17 -53.18
C VAL A 348 3.27 97.52 -54.12
N LYS A 349 3.83 96.55 -54.84
CA LYS A 349 4.87 96.79 -55.86
C LYS A 349 4.38 97.71 -57.00
N GLU A 350 3.14 97.56 -57.42
CA GLU A 350 2.52 98.44 -58.41
C GLU A 350 2.33 99.88 -57.89
N VAL A 351 1.95 100.03 -56.61
CA VAL A 351 1.87 101.35 -55.95
C VAL A 351 3.24 102.02 -55.84
N ILE A 352 4.31 101.28 -55.50
CA ILE A 352 5.69 101.80 -55.47
C ILE A 352 6.08 102.34 -56.86
N ASN A 353 5.81 101.57 -57.91
CA ASN A 353 6.08 102.01 -59.28
C ASN A 353 5.31 103.29 -59.62
N THR A 354 4.03 103.37 -59.25
CA THR A 354 3.20 104.56 -59.49
C THR A 354 3.72 105.78 -58.73
N MET A 355 4.13 105.62 -57.47
CA MET A 355 4.74 106.71 -56.69
C MET A 355 6.05 107.20 -57.32
N ARG A 356 6.87 106.28 -57.85
CA ARG A 356 8.10 106.63 -58.58
C ARG A 356 7.81 107.40 -59.87
N ASP A 357 6.76 107.02 -60.59
CA ASP A 357 6.33 107.71 -61.80
C ASP A 357 5.78 109.12 -61.48
N ILE A 358 5.00 109.26 -60.40
CA ILE A 358 4.53 110.57 -59.89
C ILE A 358 5.71 111.45 -59.47
N HIS A 359 6.69 110.89 -58.76
CA HIS A 359 7.91 111.61 -58.38
C HIS A 359 8.66 112.13 -59.62
N SER A 360 8.85 111.27 -60.63
CA SER A 360 9.50 111.66 -61.90
C SER A 360 8.71 112.74 -62.66
N ALA A 361 7.37 112.62 -62.71
CA ALA A 361 6.51 113.62 -63.33
C ALA A 361 6.57 114.98 -62.60
N SER A 362 6.59 114.96 -61.27
CA SER A 362 6.67 116.16 -60.44
C SER A 362 8.01 116.89 -60.61
N ALA A 363 9.12 116.14 -60.68
CA ALA A 363 10.44 116.71 -60.98
C ALA A 363 10.48 117.40 -62.35
N LYS A 364 9.88 116.79 -63.38
CA LYS A 364 9.76 117.45 -64.71
C LYS A 364 8.93 118.73 -64.66
N ILE A 365 7.87 118.77 -63.86
CA ILE A 365 7.08 119.99 -63.67
C ILE A 365 7.92 121.07 -63.00
N GLU A 366 8.72 120.73 -61.99
CA GLU A 366 9.63 121.68 -61.33
C GLU A 366 10.60 122.31 -62.33
N ASP A 367 11.20 121.50 -63.22
CA ASP A 367 12.07 121.99 -64.30
C ASP A 367 11.35 122.98 -65.23
N ILE A 368 10.12 122.64 -65.65
CA ILE A 368 9.30 123.50 -66.52
C ILE A 368 8.98 124.83 -65.81
N ILE A 369 8.60 124.79 -64.54
CA ILE A 369 8.30 125.98 -63.75
C ILE A 369 9.55 126.85 -63.58
N SER A 370 10.72 126.25 -63.41
CA SER A 370 12.00 126.98 -63.39
C SER A 370 12.29 127.70 -64.71
N VAL A 371 11.93 127.09 -65.85
CA VAL A 371 12.03 127.75 -67.17
C VAL A 371 11.02 128.90 -67.28
N ILE A 372 9.78 128.73 -66.82
CA ILE A 372 8.75 129.78 -66.84
C ILE A 372 9.16 130.98 -65.98
N ASP A 373 9.70 130.75 -64.78
CA ASP A 373 10.26 131.80 -63.93
C ASP A 373 11.41 132.54 -64.64
N GLY A 374 12.29 131.79 -65.32
CA GLY A 374 13.34 132.36 -66.18
C GLY A 374 12.79 133.23 -67.32
N ILE A 375 11.73 132.79 -68.01
CA ILE A 375 11.04 133.57 -69.05
C ILE A 375 10.40 134.83 -68.47
N ALA A 376 9.75 134.72 -67.31
CA ALA A 376 9.13 135.85 -66.61
C ALA A 376 10.20 136.89 -66.21
N PHE A 377 11.34 136.44 -65.69
CA PHE A 377 12.48 137.31 -65.40
C PHE A 377 13.02 138.01 -66.65
N GLN A 378 13.26 137.26 -67.73
CA GLN A 378 13.70 137.83 -69.02
C GLN A 378 12.69 138.87 -69.56
N THR A 379 11.39 138.56 -69.47
CA THR A 379 10.30 139.45 -69.91
C THR A 379 10.25 140.72 -69.06
N ASN A 380 10.46 140.62 -67.75
CA ASN A 380 10.54 141.76 -66.84
C ASN A 380 11.74 142.67 -67.17
N ILE A 381 12.89 142.11 -67.53
CA ILE A 381 14.07 142.89 -67.98
C ILE A 381 13.82 143.54 -69.35
N LEU A 382 13.23 142.83 -70.31
CA LEU A 382 12.83 143.36 -71.62
C LEU A 382 11.84 144.53 -71.47
N ALA A 383 10.83 144.37 -70.61
CA ALA A 383 9.84 145.39 -70.33
C ALA A 383 10.44 146.62 -69.63
N LEU A 384 11.38 146.41 -68.71
CA LEU A 384 12.15 147.51 -68.10
C LEU A 384 12.97 148.27 -69.15
N ASN A 385 13.68 147.55 -70.03
CA ASN A 385 14.46 148.17 -71.12
C ASN A 385 13.54 148.96 -72.07
N ALA A 386 12.38 148.41 -72.42
CA ALA A 386 11.38 149.09 -73.24
C ALA A 386 10.80 150.34 -72.55
N ALA A 387 10.53 150.28 -71.24
CA ALA A 387 10.06 151.43 -70.47
C ALA A 387 11.11 152.56 -70.40
N VAL A 388 12.40 152.20 -70.28
CA VAL A 388 13.52 153.15 -70.33
C VAL A 388 13.63 153.82 -71.70
N GLU A 389 13.56 153.05 -72.79
CA GLU A 389 13.64 153.61 -74.14
C GLU A 389 12.38 154.45 -74.49
N ALA A 390 11.21 154.06 -73.99
CA ALA A 390 9.99 154.86 -74.10
C ALA A 390 10.08 156.20 -73.33
N ALA A 391 10.69 156.21 -72.15
CA ALA A 391 10.97 157.45 -71.42
C ALA A 391 11.99 158.33 -72.15
N ARG A 392 12.95 157.73 -72.86
CA ARG A 392 13.95 158.42 -73.68
C ARG A 392 13.34 159.11 -74.91
N ALA A 393 12.27 158.56 -75.47
CA ALA A 393 11.54 159.12 -76.61
C ALA A 393 10.57 160.28 -76.24
N GLY A 394 10.46 160.67 -74.96
CA GLY A 394 9.65 161.81 -74.52
C GLY A 394 8.13 161.64 -74.76
N GLU A 395 7.44 162.69 -75.20
CA GLU A 395 5.98 162.67 -75.40
C GLU A 395 5.51 161.63 -76.43
N GLN A 396 6.34 161.30 -77.43
CA GLN A 396 6.00 160.30 -78.46
C GLN A 396 6.04 158.85 -77.93
N GLY A 397 6.72 158.62 -76.80
CA GLY A 397 6.88 157.30 -76.18
C GLY A 397 5.81 156.94 -75.14
N ARG A 398 4.88 157.86 -74.79
CA ARG A 398 3.93 157.67 -73.67
C ARG A 398 3.07 156.42 -73.82
N GLY A 399 2.57 156.12 -75.03
CA GLY A 399 1.80 154.90 -75.29
C GLY A 399 2.63 153.62 -75.10
N PHE A 400 3.89 153.62 -75.54
CA PHE A 400 4.81 152.51 -75.34
C PHE A 400 5.22 152.33 -73.88
N ALA A 401 5.37 153.41 -73.11
CA ALA A 401 5.69 153.35 -71.69
C ALA A 401 4.58 152.66 -70.87
N VAL A 402 3.31 152.92 -71.19
CA VAL A 402 2.17 152.25 -70.54
C VAL A 402 2.16 150.76 -70.86
N VAL A 403 2.34 150.38 -72.13
CA VAL A 403 2.42 148.97 -72.54
C VAL A 403 3.61 148.27 -71.85
N ALA A 404 4.78 148.91 -71.80
CA ALA A 404 5.96 148.37 -71.13
C ALA A 404 5.72 148.18 -69.62
N SER A 405 5.01 149.11 -68.96
CA SER A 405 4.64 148.95 -67.54
C SER A 405 3.65 147.81 -67.33
N GLU A 406 2.68 147.63 -68.21
CA GLU A 406 1.70 146.52 -68.14
C GLU A 406 2.38 145.16 -68.39
N VAL A 407 3.26 145.06 -69.39
CA VAL A 407 4.06 143.85 -69.64
C VAL A 407 4.96 143.53 -68.45
N ARG A 408 5.54 144.56 -67.81
CA ARG A 408 6.36 144.37 -66.59
C ARG A 408 5.54 143.86 -65.43
N SER A 409 4.36 144.43 -65.19
CA SER A 409 3.42 143.98 -64.15
C SER A 409 2.99 142.53 -64.40
N LEU A 410 2.68 142.18 -65.65
CA LEU A 410 2.34 140.81 -66.04
C LEU A 410 3.51 139.84 -65.81
N ALA A 411 4.74 140.24 -66.15
CA ALA A 411 5.93 139.44 -65.91
C ALA A 411 6.19 139.20 -64.41
N GLN A 412 6.01 140.23 -63.56
CA GLN A 412 6.11 140.08 -62.10
C GLN A 412 5.01 139.16 -61.53
N ARG A 413 3.77 139.26 -62.05
CA ARG A 413 2.68 138.34 -61.69
C ARG A 413 2.98 136.90 -62.11
N SER A 414 3.52 136.69 -63.31
CA SER A 414 3.95 135.36 -63.78
C SER A 414 5.07 134.76 -62.93
N ALA A 415 6.07 135.57 -62.53
CA ALA A 415 7.13 135.12 -61.64
C ALA A 415 6.60 134.74 -60.24
N SER A 416 5.69 135.54 -59.68
CA SER A 416 5.05 135.22 -58.38
C SER A 416 4.25 133.92 -58.47
N ALA A 417 3.44 133.75 -59.51
CA ALA A 417 2.66 132.53 -59.74
C ALA A 417 3.57 131.30 -59.97
N ALA A 418 4.66 131.45 -60.73
CA ALA A 418 5.64 130.38 -60.93
C ALA A 418 6.29 129.97 -59.60
N LYS A 419 6.63 130.94 -58.74
CA LYS A 419 7.18 130.67 -57.40
C LYS A 419 6.18 129.95 -56.48
N GLU A 420 4.91 130.35 -56.50
CA GLU A 420 3.85 129.67 -55.75
C GLU A 420 3.65 128.22 -56.24
N ILE A 421 3.62 128.00 -57.55
CA ILE A 421 3.55 126.64 -58.12
C ILE A 421 4.78 125.83 -57.74
N LYS A 422 5.99 126.43 -57.76
CA LYS A 422 7.22 125.75 -57.37
C LYS A 422 7.15 125.24 -55.93
N VAL A 423 6.65 126.05 -54.99
CA VAL A 423 6.44 125.64 -53.59
C VAL A 423 5.45 124.48 -53.51
N LEU A 424 4.31 124.56 -54.21
CA LEU A 424 3.31 123.47 -54.20
C LEU A 424 3.84 122.16 -54.79
N ILE A 425 4.67 122.23 -55.84
CA ILE A 425 5.31 121.06 -56.45
C ILE A 425 6.36 120.48 -55.49
N HIS A 426 7.16 121.33 -54.84
CA HIS A 426 8.13 120.88 -53.84
C HIS A 426 7.44 120.14 -52.67
N ASP A 427 6.38 120.73 -52.11
CA ASP A 427 5.56 120.10 -51.06
C ASP A 427 4.96 118.75 -51.54
N SER A 428 4.56 118.67 -52.80
CA SER A 428 4.02 117.44 -53.39
C SER A 428 5.10 116.36 -53.53
N VAL A 429 6.32 116.72 -53.94
CA VAL A 429 7.47 115.80 -54.01
C VAL A 429 7.83 115.27 -52.63
N GLU A 430 7.89 116.12 -51.61
CA GLU A 430 8.14 115.68 -50.23
C GLU A 430 7.08 114.68 -49.74
N ARG A 431 5.79 114.96 -50.00
CA ARG A 431 4.69 114.05 -49.64
C ARG A 431 4.75 112.72 -50.40
N VAL A 432 5.10 112.73 -51.68
CA VAL A 432 5.27 111.51 -52.49
C VAL A 432 6.46 110.70 -51.99
N ASN A 433 7.56 111.35 -51.59
CA ASN A 433 8.72 110.66 -51.00
C ASN A 433 8.38 110.02 -49.66
N ALA A 434 7.69 110.74 -48.77
CA ALA A 434 7.19 110.17 -47.52
C ALA A 434 6.22 109.00 -47.76
N GLY A 435 5.31 109.14 -48.73
CA GLY A 435 4.40 108.08 -49.16
C GLY A 435 5.13 106.85 -49.70
N THR A 436 6.17 107.05 -50.51
CA THR A 436 7.01 105.97 -51.07
C THR A 436 7.66 105.19 -49.94
N GLY A 437 8.23 105.86 -48.93
CA GLY A 437 8.82 105.19 -47.78
C GLY A 437 7.83 104.33 -46.98
N LEU A 438 6.60 104.81 -46.77
CA LEU A 438 5.55 104.03 -46.10
C LEU A 438 5.13 102.80 -46.92
N VAL A 439 5.03 102.94 -48.24
CA VAL A 439 4.64 101.83 -49.13
C VAL A 439 5.77 100.81 -49.26
N ASP A 440 7.04 101.23 -49.30
CA ASP A 440 8.20 100.32 -49.24
C ASP A 440 8.21 99.52 -47.94
N GLN A 441 7.94 100.16 -46.81
CA GLN A 441 7.82 99.48 -45.52
C GLN A 441 6.64 98.50 -45.51
N ALA A 442 5.50 98.86 -46.10
CA ALA A 442 4.37 97.94 -46.27
C ALA A 442 4.74 96.74 -47.17
N GLY A 443 5.55 96.96 -48.20
CA GLY A 443 6.06 95.91 -49.08
C GLY A 443 6.99 94.92 -48.36
N ALA A 444 7.92 95.44 -47.55
CA ALA A 444 8.78 94.61 -46.70
C ALA A 444 7.94 93.80 -45.70
N THR A 445 6.94 94.42 -45.08
CA THR A 445 6.02 93.73 -44.15
C THR A 445 5.25 92.60 -44.82
N MET A 446 4.83 92.77 -46.09
CA MET A 446 4.17 91.70 -46.84
C MET A 446 5.09 90.52 -47.13
N LEU A 447 6.38 90.75 -47.39
CA LEU A 447 7.37 89.68 -47.54
C LEU A 447 7.55 88.89 -46.23
N ASP A 448 7.61 89.59 -45.10
CA ASP A 448 7.69 88.96 -43.77
C ASP A 448 6.44 88.11 -43.47
N VAL A 449 5.25 88.59 -43.86
CA VAL A 449 3.99 87.82 -43.75
C VAL A 449 4.05 86.56 -44.60
N VAL A 450 4.45 86.65 -45.87
CA VAL A 450 4.59 85.45 -46.75
C VAL A 450 5.55 84.43 -46.15
N SER A 451 6.71 84.88 -45.64
CA SER A 451 7.69 84.02 -44.97
C SER A 451 7.10 83.36 -43.72
N SER A 452 6.39 84.12 -42.88
CA SER A 452 5.75 83.62 -41.66
C SER A 452 4.66 82.58 -41.96
N VAL A 453 3.83 82.84 -42.98
CA VAL A 453 2.79 81.91 -43.44
C VAL A 453 3.41 80.64 -44.02
N SER A 454 4.54 80.73 -44.73
CA SER A 454 5.29 79.57 -45.22
C SER A 454 5.84 78.72 -44.06
N ASN A 455 6.41 79.34 -43.03
CA ASN A 455 6.88 78.61 -41.84
C ASN A 455 5.72 77.95 -41.10
N LEU A 456 4.58 78.62 -41.00
CA LEU A 456 3.35 78.04 -40.43
C LEU A 456 2.89 76.81 -41.23
N ALA A 457 2.95 76.84 -42.57
CA ALA A 457 2.64 75.70 -43.41
C ALA A 457 3.52 74.48 -43.08
N THR A 458 4.83 74.70 -42.88
CA THR A 458 5.78 73.64 -42.50
C THR A 458 5.40 73.00 -41.16
N VAL A 459 5.10 73.80 -40.14
CA VAL A 459 4.69 73.29 -38.82
C VAL A 459 3.40 72.47 -38.91
N ILE A 460 2.41 72.94 -39.68
CA ILE A 460 1.15 72.21 -39.86
C ILE A 460 1.38 70.90 -40.61
N HIS A 461 2.31 70.86 -41.58
CA HIS A 461 2.71 69.61 -42.23
C HIS A 461 3.38 68.62 -41.27
N GLU A 462 4.23 69.09 -40.35
CA GLU A 462 4.83 68.25 -39.31
C GLU A 462 3.76 67.68 -38.37
N ILE A 463 2.77 68.49 -37.96
CA ILE A 463 1.63 68.04 -37.15
C ILE A 463 0.82 66.98 -37.90
N ALA A 464 0.57 67.16 -39.21
CA ALA A 464 -0.15 66.18 -40.01
C ALA A 464 0.58 64.83 -40.05
N ASN A 465 1.91 64.85 -40.17
CA ASN A 465 2.72 63.65 -40.17
C ASN A 465 2.72 62.97 -38.79
N ALA A 466 2.85 63.75 -37.70
CA ALA A 466 2.75 63.22 -36.34
C ALA A 466 1.39 62.58 -36.06
N ASN A 467 0.29 63.18 -36.52
CA ASN A 467 -1.06 62.61 -36.39
C ASN A 467 -1.22 61.29 -37.16
N ARG A 468 -0.61 61.16 -38.35
CA ARG A 468 -0.58 59.87 -39.09
C ARG A 468 0.20 58.80 -38.35
N GLU A 469 1.35 59.15 -37.77
CA GLU A 469 2.15 58.23 -36.96
C GLU A 469 1.40 57.81 -35.69
N GLN A 470 0.72 58.74 -35.00
CA GLN A 470 -0.15 58.44 -33.87
C GLN A 470 -1.29 57.48 -34.26
N THR A 471 -1.91 57.67 -35.42
CA THR A 471 -2.96 56.77 -35.92
C THR A 471 -2.41 55.33 -36.06
N SER A 472 -1.24 55.17 -36.67
CA SER A 472 -0.58 53.86 -36.79
C SER A 472 -0.21 53.27 -35.42
N GLY A 473 0.26 54.09 -34.47
CA GLY A 473 0.57 53.66 -33.11
C GLY A 473 -0.67 53.20 -32.35
N ILE A 474 -1.78 53.91 -32.51
CA ILE A 474 -3.08 53.58 -31.93
C ILE A 474 -3.60 52.25 -32.50
N GLU A 475 -3.50 52.01 -33.80
CA GLU A 475 -3.89 50.72 -34.40
C GLU A 475 -3.09 49.54 -33.80
N GLN A 476 -1.80 49.74 -33.55
CA GLN A 476 -0.96 48.72 -32.92
C GLN A 476 -1.36 48.47 -31.46
N ILE A 477 -1.66 49.53 -30.70
CA ILE A 477 -2.18 49.41 -29.33
C ILE A 477 -3.53 48.66 -29.33
N ASN A 478 -4.42 48.98 -30.29
CA ASN A 478 -5.72 48.35 -30.40
C ASN A 478 -5.61 46.83 -30.64
N ARG A 479 -4.67 46.40 -31.51
CA ARG A 479 -4.35 44.97 -31.67
C ARG A 479 -3.84 44.32 -30.39
N ALA A 480 -2.99 45.02 -29.63
CA ALA A 480 -2.49 44.51 -28.35
C ALA A 480 -3.60 44.36 -27.30
N ILE A 481 -4.56 45.29 -27.25
CA ILE A 481 -5.75 45.21 -26.40
C ILE A 481 -6.61 44.00 -26.77
N MET A 482 -6.88 43.78 -28.06
CA MET A 482 -7.63 42.58 -28.50
C MET A 482 -6.92 41.28 -28.11
N GLN A 483 -5.59 41.23 -28.20
CA GLN A 483 -4.82 40.06 -27.76
C GLN A 483 -4.89 39.88 -26.24
N MET A 484 -4.82 40.95 -25.46
CA MET A 484 -4.99 40.92 -24.01
C MET A 484 -6.39 40.46 -23.60
N ASP A 485 -7.43 40.89 -24.32
CA ASP A 485 -8.80 40.42 -24.11
C ASP A 485 -8.91 38.91 -24.35
N GLN A 486 -8.36 38.41 -25.46
CA GLN A 486 -8.33 36.97 -25.74
C GLN A 486 -7.63 36.16 -24.63
N VAL A 487 -6.49 36.63 -24.13
CA VAL A 487 -5.78 35.98 -23.01
C VAL A 487 -6.60 36.08 -21.73
N THR A 488 -7.30 37.18 -21.48
CA THR A 488 -8.16 37.37 -20.31
C THR A 488 -9.33 36.39 -20.34
N GLN A 489 -9.98 36.19 -21.48
CA GLN A 489 -11.02 35.18 -21.66
C GLN A 489 -10.48 33.75 -21.50
N GLN A 490 -9.28 33.47 -22.02
CA GLN A 490 -8.63 32.18 -21.85
C GLN A 490 -8.28 31.91 -20.38
N ASN A 491 -7.84 32.93 -19.64
CA ASN A 491 -7.60 32.83 -18.20
C ASN A 491 -8.89 32.53 -17.44
N ALA A 492 -10.02 33.15 -17.81
CA ALA A 492 -11.31 32.84 -17.20
C ALA A 492 -11.70 31.37 -17.40
N ALA A 493 -11.55 30.84 -18.63
CA ALA A 493 -11.79 29.42 -18.91
C ALA A 493 -10.84 28.49 -18.12
N LEU A 494 -9.55 28.83 -18.06
CA LEU A 494 -8.56 28.06 -17.30
C LEU A 494 -8.86 28.06 -15.79
N VAL A 495 -9.37 29.18 -15.26
CA VAL A 495 -9.79 29.29 -13.86
C VAL A 495 -10.96 28.35 -13.57
N GLU A 496 -11.96 28.28 -14.45
CA GLU A 496 -13.08 27.33 -14.32
C GLU A 496 -12.60 25.87 -14.38
N GLU A 497 -11.76 25.53 -15.36
CA GLU A 497 -11.20 24.18 -15.49
C GLU A 497 -10.36 23.79 -14.28
N ALA A 498 -9.51 24.70 -13.78
CA ALA A 498 -8.67 24.46 -12.62
C ALA A 498 -9.51 24.33 -11.33
N ALA A 499 -10.59 25.12 -11.18
CA ALA A 499 -11.50 25.00 -10.05
C ALA A 499 -12.24 23.64 -10.06
N ALA A 500 -12.69 23.20 -11.24
CA ALA A 500 -13.30 21.88 -11.41
C ALA A 500 -12.31 20.74 -11.09
N ALA A 501 -11.06 20.87 -11.55
CA ALA A 501 -10.00 19.90 -11.26
C ALA A 501 -9.67 19.83 -9.76
N ALA A 502 -9.54 20.98 -9.10
CA ALA A 502 -9.33 21.06 -7.65
C ALA A 502 -10.49 20.41 -6.87
N GLY A 503 -11.74 20.69 -7.26
CA GLY A 503 -12.92 20.05 -6.70
C GLY A 503 -12.92 18.52 -6.87
N SER A 504 -12.53 18.03 -8.06
CA SER A 504 -12.41 16.60 -8.33
C SER A 504 -11.31 15.95 -7.48
N MET A 505 -10.14 16.59 -7.33
CA MET A 505 -9.06 16.09 -6.46
C MET A 505 -9.50 16.02 -4.99
N GLN A 506 -10.19 17.05 -4.51
CA GLN A 506 -10.74 17.08 -3.15
C GLN A 506 -11.77 15.95 -2.94
N HIS A 507 -12.64 15.71 -3.92
CA HIS A 507 -13.58 14.59 -3.87
C HIS A 507 -12.85 13.23 -3.85
N GLN A 508 -11.86 13.02 -4.72
CA GLN A 508 -11.07 11.78 -4.77
C GLN A 508 -10.30 11.54 -3.46
N ALA A 509 -9.70 12.58 -2.89
CA ALA A 509 -9.03 12.51 -1.60
C ALA A 509 -10.00 12.16 -0.46
N SER A 510 -11.20 12.72 -0.46
CA SER A 510 -12.26 12.36 0.49
C SER A 510 -12.69 10.90 0.35
N VAL A 511 -12.90 10.41 -0.88
CA VAL A 511 -13.25 9.01 -1.16
C VAL A 511 -12.14 8.05 -0.71
N LEU A 512 -10.88 8.35 -1.02
CA LEU A 512 -9.72 7.58 -0.54
C LEU A 512 -9.65 7.58 0.98
N GLY A 513 -9.82 8.75 1.61
CA GLY A 513 -9.87 8.91 3.06
C GLY A 513 -10.98 8.05 3.69
N GLN A 514 -12.17 8.01 3.10
CA GLN A 514 -13.28 7.17 3.56
C GLN A 514 -13.01 5.67 3.38
N MET A 515 -12.39 5.26 2.27
CA MET A 515 -12.00 3.86 2.06
C MET A 515 -10.99 3.39 3.10
N VAL A 516 -10.01 4.24 3.41
CA VAL A 516 -8.97 3.94 4.40
C VAL A 516 -9.45 4.16 5.84
N ALA A 517 -10.51 4.95 6.05
CA ALA A 517 -11.17 5.11 7.36
C ALA A 517 -11.84 3.80 7.85
N LYS A 518 -12.18 2.88 6.94
CA LYS A 518 -12.67 1.54 7.33
C LYS A 518 -11.63 0.75 8.13
N PHE A 519 -10.34 1.04 7.93
CA PHE A 519 -9.27 0.39 8.67
C PHE A 519 -9.08 1.05 10.04
N ARG A 520 -9.35 0.32 11.12
CA ARG A 520 -9.06 0.76 12.49
C ARG A 520 -7.59 0.50 12.78
N VAL A 521 -6.85 1.55 13.12
CA VAL A 521 -5.42 1.49 13.47
C VAL A 521 -5.25 2.03 14.89
N HIS A 522 -4.30 1.46 15.64
CA HIS A 522 -4.07 1.85 17.02
C HIS A 522 -3.57 3.30 17.09
N GLN A 523 -4.31 4.17 17.79
CA GLN A 523 -4.01 5.60 17.90
C GLN A 523 -3.07 5.89 19.10
N GLN A 524 -2.14 5.00 19.42
CA GLN A 524 -1.12 5.22 20.46
C GLN A 524 0.26 5.42 19.81
N GLY A 525 0.62 6.68 19.59
CA GLY A 525 1.98 7.04 19.18
C GLY A 525 2.20 8.55 19.03
N ILE A 526 1.18 9.29 18.58
CA ILE A 526 1.35 10.72 18.29
C ILE A 526 1.28 11.59 19.57
N ALA A 527 0.60 11.14 20.63
CA ALA A 527 0.47 11.92 21.88
C ALA A 527 1.78 12.05 22.69
N LEU A 528 2.74 11.13 22.53
CA LEU A 528 4.01 11.16 23.28
C LEU A 528 5.10 12.01 22.60
N GLN A 529 5.03 12.20 21.28
CA GLN A 529 5.97 13.08 20.56
C GLN A 529 5.64 14.57 20.71
N LEU A 530 4.35 14.94 20.73
CA LEU A 530 3.92 16.32 20.99
C LEU A 530 4.22 16.78 22.44
N ALA A 531 4.21 15.86 23.40
CA ALA A 531 4.60 16.15 24.78
C ALA A 531 6.12 16.39 24.95
N ALA A 532 6.96 15.76 24.11
CA ALA A 532 8.41 15.94 24.15
C ALA A 532 8.87 17.26 23.51
N SER A 533 8.16 17.75 22.49
CA SER A 533 8.46 19.03 21.84
C SER A 533 8.03 20.26 22.65
N ALA A 534 7.06 20.14 23.55
CA ALA A 534 6.56 21.24 24.37
C ALA A 534 7.48 21.59 25.57
N ASN A 535 8.53 20.81 25.85
CA ASN A 535 9.37 20.97 27.04
C ASN A 535 10.73 21.63 26.78
N VAL A 536 10.96 22.18 25.58
CA VAL A 536 12.15 22.98 25.29
C VAL A 536 11.88 24.43 25.71
N ARG A 537 12.28 24.77 26.95
CA ARG A 537 12.32 26.17 27.44
C ARG A 537 13.19 27.03 26.51
N PRO A 538 12.79 28.29 26.19
CA PRO A 538 13.67 29.21 25.51
C PRO A 538 14.80 29.63 26.45
N ALA A 539 16.05 29.42 26.03
CA ALA A 539 17.20 30.05 26.67
C ALA A 539 17.16 31.55 26.32
N LEU A 540 17.05 32.37 27.36
CA LEU A 540 17.19 33.83 27.29
C LEU A 540 18.58 34.18 26.74
N SER A 541 18.61 35.03 25.70
CA SER A 541 19.75 35.87 25.31
C SER A 541 19.31 37.32 25.32
#